data_AF-A0A258MKP5-F1
#
_entry.id   AF-A0A258MKP5-F1
#
_cell.length_a   1.000
_cell.length_b   1.000
_cell.length_c   1.000
_cell.angle_alpha   90.00
_cell.angle_beta   90.00
_cell.angle_gamma   90.00
#
_symmetry.space_group_name_H-M   'P 1'
#
loop_
_entity.id
_entity.type
_entity.pdbx_description
1 polymer ?
#
loop_
_entity_poly.entity_id
_entity_poly.type
_entity_poly.pdbx_seq_one_letter_code
_entity_poly.pdbx_strand_id
1 'polypeptide(L)' 'MPKVIRLSQNLVMQAREVGGMEGRSPSQQIEYWVRLGKSAEDHSELTGQMLLDIVNAQAQQPNRH' A
#
# COMPACT_ATOMS: atom_id res chain seq x y z
N MET A 1 -8.28 13.48 17.71
CA MET A 1 -9.51 13.56 16.90
C MET A 1 -9.31 12.71 15.66
N PRO A 2 -10.26 11.83 15.26
CA PRO A 2 -10.13 11.09 14.00
C PRO A 2 -10.17 12.07 12.82
N LYS A 3 -9.17 11.99 11.93
CA LYS A 3 -9.11 12.78 10.70
C LYS A 3 -9.67 11.93 9.57
N VAL A 4 -10.75 12.40 8.93
CA VAL A 4 -11.33 11.72 7.77
C VAL A 4 -10.46 12.01 6.55
N ILE A 5 -9.90 10.97 5.95
CA ILE A 5 -9.10 11.05 4.72
C ILE A 5 -9.83 10.23 3.65
N ARG A 6 -10.00 10.81 2.46
CA ARG A 6 -10.55 10.07 1.32
C ARG A 6 -9.44 9.23 0.68
N LEU A 7 -9.70 7.94 0.54
CA LEU A 7 -8.83 7.00 -0.15
C LEU A 7 -9.54 6.49 -1.40
N SER A 8 -8.77 5.99 -2.38
CA SER A 8 -9.37 5.38 -3.56
C SER A 8 -10.12 4.10 -3.17
N GLN A 9 -11.25 3.83 -3.85
CA GLN A 9 -12.03 2.61 -3.59
C GLN A 9 -11.20 1.35 -3.83
N ASN A 10 -10.35 1.36 -4.86
CA ASN A 10 -9.45 0.25 -5.18
C ASN A 10 -8.49 -0.05 -4.01
N LEU A 11 -7.87 0.97 -3.40
CA LEU A 11 -6.99 0.78 -2.26
C LEU A 11 -7.73 0.15 -1.07
N VAL A 12 -8.95 0.63 -0.80
CA VAL A 12 -9.78 0.12 0.30
C VAL A 12 -10.22 -1.34 0.04
N MET A 13 -10.53 -1.68 -1.21
CA MET A 13 -10.87 -3.04 -1.62
C MET A 13 -9.70 -4.00 -1.42
N GLN A 14 -8.51 -3.66 -1.93
CA GLN A 14 -7.32 -4.48 -1.75
C GLN A 14 -6.96 -4.65 -0.27
N ALA A 15 -7.06 -3.58 0.52
CA ALA A 15 -6.81 -3.65 1.95
C ALA A 15 -7.79 -4.58 2.67
N ARG A 16 -9.05 -4.65 2.23
CA ARG A 16 -10.05 -5.57 2.77
C ARG A 16 -9.76 -7.02 2.43
N GLU A 17 -9.37 -7.29 1.19
CA GLU A 17 -9.04 -8.65 0.73
C GLU A 17 -7.80 -9.19 1.43
N VAL A 18 -6.68 -8.46 1.36
CA VAL A 18 -5.41 -8.86 1.98
C VAL A 18 -5.53 -8.85 3.50
N GLY A 19 -6.14 -7.82 4.08
CA GLY A 19 -6.36 -7.74 5.52
C GLY A 19 -7.22 -8.89 6.03
N GLY A 20 -8.27 -9.27 5.30
CA GLY A 20 -9.14 -10.39 5.66
C GLY A 20 -8.37 -11.72 5.76
N MET A 21 -7.44 -11.98 4.84
CA MET A 21 -6.59 -13.18 4.87
C MET A 21 -5.61 -13.16 6.06
N GLU A 22 -5.17 -11.97 6.46
CA GLU A 22 -4.17 -11.76 7.51
C GLU A 22 -4.76 -11.48 8.90
N GLY A 23 -6.09 -11.54 9.05
CA GLY A 23 -6.79 -11.21 10.30
C GLY A 23 -6.73 -9.72 10.68
N ARG A 24 -6.50 -8.82 9.71
CA ARG A 24 -6.46 -7.36 9.90
C ARG A 24 -7.71 -6.70 9.32
N SER A 25 -8.21 -5.65 9.99
CA SER A 25 -9.21 -4.77 9.39
C SER A 25 -8.62 -4.01 8.19
N PRO A 26 -9.45 -3.46 7.28
CA PRO A 26 -8.95 -2.66 6.15
C PRO A 26 -8.07 -1.49 6.60
N SER A 27 -8.42 -0.81 7.70
CA SER A 27 -7.60 0.29 8.23
C SER A 27 -6.27 -0.18 8.80
N GLN A 28 -6.26 -1.31 9.51
CA GLN A 28 -5.03 -1.91 10.03
C GLN A 28 -4.10 -2.38 8.90
N GLN A 29 -4.66 -2.94 7.82
CA GLN A 29 -3.88 -3.36 6.66
C GLN A 29 -3.26 -2.16 5.93
N ILE A 30 -3.99 -1.05 5.78
CA ILE A 30 -3.46 0.20 5.21
C ILE A 30 -2.32 0.74 6.08
N GLU A 31 -2.50 0.76 7.41
CA GLU A 31 -1.46 1.21 8.32
C GLU A 31 -0.20 0.34 8.26
N TYR A 32 -0.37 -0.98 8.14
CA TYR A 32 0.73 -1.91 7.95
C TYR A 32 1.54 -1.60 6.69
N TRP A 33 0.88 -1.43 5.54
CA TRP A 33 1.56 -1.08 4.29
C TRP A 33 2.31 0.24 4.37
N VAL A 34 1.74 1.26 5.03
CA VAL A 34 2.41 2.55 5.24
C VAL A 34 3.68 2.39 6.06
N ARG A 35 3.64 1.60 7.15
CA ARG A 35 4.83 1.35 7.98
C ARG A 35 5.90 0.59 7.21
N LEU A 36 5.49 -0.43 6.44
CA LEU A 36 6.41 -1.21 5.61
C LEU A 36 7.11 -0.34 4.56
N GLY A 37 6.35 0.52 3.87
CA GLY A 37 6.91 1.47 2.89
C GLY A 37 7.94 2.41 3.51
N LYS A 38 7.62 3.00 4.67
CA LYS A 38 8.56 3.87 5.41
C LYS A 38 9.84 3.14 5.80
N SER A 39 9.72 1.93 6.38
CA SER A 39 10.89 1.13 6.72
C SER A 39 11.74 0.80 5.49
N ALA A 40 11.13 0.54 4.33
CA ALA A 40 11.88 0.31 3.10
C ALA A 40 12.57 1.57 2.56
N GLU A 41 12.07 2.77 2.86
CA GLU A 41 12.75 4.04 2.53
C GLU A 41 13.93 4.33 3.49
N ASP A 42 13.76 4.00 4.78
CA ASP A 42 14.72 4.33 5.84
C ASP A 42 15.96 3.39 5.88
N HIS A 43 15.89 2.21 5.25
CA HIS A 43 16.97 1.22 5.26
C HIS A 43 17.58 1.06 3.87
N SER A 44 18.81 1.56 3.65
CA SER A 44 19.55 1.50 2.37
C SER A 44 19.82 0.10 1.81
N GLU A 45 19.65 -0.95 2.62
CA GLU A 45 19.80 -2.36 2.21
C GLU A 45 18.53 -2.93 1.56
N LEU A 46 17.38 -2.30 1.82
CA LEU A 46 16.12 -2.54 1.15
C LEU A 46 15.94 -1.38 0.20
N THR A 47 16.08 -1.61 -1.10
CA THR A 47 15.96 -0.54 -2.10
C THR A 47 14.51 -0.05 -2.18
N GLY A 48 14.12 0.86 -1.28
CA GLY A 48 12.84 1.58 -1.37
C GLY A 48 12.64 2.21 -2.75
N GLN A 49 13.73 2.60 -3.41
CA GLN A 49 13.74 3.02 -4.81
C GLN A 49 13.24 1.93 -5.77
N MET A 50 13.64 0.67 -5.62
CA MET A 50 13.15 -0.43 -6.46
C MET A 50 11.65 -0.70 -6.24
N LEU A 51 11.17 -0.59 -4.99
CA LEU A 51 9.73 -0.70 -4.71
C LEU A 51 8.94 0.45 -5.35
N LEU A 52 9.47 1.68 -5.27
CA LEU A 52 8.88 2.84 -5.91
C LEU A 52 8.83 2.68 -7.44
N ASP A 53 9.89 2.14 -8.04
CA ASP A 53 9.96 1.89 -9.48
C ASP A 53 8.92 0.84 -9.92
N ILE A 54 8.72 -0.23 -9.12
CA ILE A 54 7.68 -1.25 -9.39
C ILE A 54 6.28 -0.65 -9.32
N VAL A 55 5.98 0.11 -8.26
CA VAL A 55 4.66 0.75 -8.08
C VAL A 55 4.39 1.73 -9.22
N ASN A 56 5.39 2.51 -9.62
CA ASN A 56 5.28 3.46 -10.73
C ASN A 56 5.10 2.75 -12.07
N ALA A 57 5.80 1.64 -12.30
CA ALA A 57 5.63 0.82 -13.51
C ALA A 57 4.21 0.24 -13.60
N GLN A 58 3.62 -0.20 -12.48
CA GLN A 58 2.24 -0.67 -12.42
C GLN A 58 1.22 0.45 -12.66
N ALA A 59 1.47 1.66 -12.13
CA ALA A 59 0.61 2.81 -12.37
C ALA A 59 0.63 3.29 -13.84
N GLN A 60 1.73 3.06 -14.55
CA GLN A 60 1.92 3.40 -15.96
C GLN A 60 1.39 2.33 -16.92
N GLN A 61 1.05 1.13 -16.45
CA GLN A 61 0.36 0.12 -17.26
C GLN A 61 -1.08 0.59 -17.46
N PRO A 62 -1.46 1.06 -18.67
CA PRO A 62 -2.84 1.44 -18.91
C PRO A 62 -3.64 0.14 -18.95
N ASN A 63 -4.44 -0.05 -17.89
CA ASN A 63 -5.51 -1.04 -17.72
C ASN A 63 -5.66 -1.98 -18.93
N ARG A 64 -4.87 -3.05 -18.98
CA ARG A 64 -5.07 -4.10 -19.99
C ARG A 64 -6.16 -5.02 -19.49
N HIS A 65 -7.35 -4.76 -20.01
CA HIS A 65 -8.56 -5.58 -20.16
C HIS A 65 -8.74 -6.78 -19.24
#